data_AF-A0AA37BK00-F1
#
_entry.id   AF-A0AA37BK00-F1
#
_cell.length_a   1.000
_cell.length_b   1.000
_cell.length_c   1.000
_cell.angle_alpha   90.00
_cell.angle_beta   90.00
_cell.angle_gamma   90.00
#
_symmetry.space_group_name_H-M   'P 1'
#
loop_
_entity.id
_entity.type
_entity.pdbx_description
1 polymer ?
#
loop_
_entity_poly.entity_id
_entity_poly.type
_entity_poly.pdbx_seq_one_letter_code
_entity_poly.pdbx_strand_id
1 'polypeptide(L)'
;MRRTVPATAFQQVWPGARYGLGIMSRPLTCGGLYWNHGGDDYGYTARTGVTADGRRSVTLFVGGRTTDGERMLAREKAAAELVDRALCGGR
;
A
#
# COMPACT_ATOMS: atom_id res chain seq x y z
N MET A 1 12.21 6.55 10.46
CA MET A 1 12.00 5.44 11.43
C MET A 1 11.84 4.13 10.68
N ARG A 2 12.72 3.14 10.91
CA ARG A 2 12.69 1.85 10.19
C ARG A 2 12.25 0.66 11.05
N ARG A 3 12.06 0.86 12.36
CA ARG A 3 11.56 -0.18 13.26
C ARG A 3 10.03 -0.22 13.17
N THR A 4 9.50 -1.41 12.89
CA THR A 4 8.07 -1.68 12.80
C THR A 4 7.73 -2.94 13.58
N VAL A 5 6.47 -3.12 13.93
CA VAL A 5 5.92 -4.37 14.50
C VAL A 5 4.94 -5.01 13.51
N PRO A 6 4.66 -6.32 13.58
CA PRO A 6 3.64 -6.94 12.75
C PRO A 6 2.29 -6.21 12.87
N ALA A 7 1.68 -5.91 11.73
CA ALA A 7 0.40 -5.22 11.67
C ALA A 7 -0.73 -6.23 11.41
N THR A 8 -0.99 -7.10 12.39
CA THR A 8 -1.81 -8.32 12.23
C THR A 8 -3.18 -8.08 11.61
N ALA A 9 -3.88 -7.01 12.00
CA ALA A 9 -5.18 -6.63 11.44
C ALA A 9 -5.15 -6.33 9.93
N PHE A 10 -4.01 -5.92 9.39
CA PHE A 10 -3.87 -5.60 7.97
C PHE A 10 -3.35 -6.77 7.13
N GLN A 11 -2.84 -7.83 7.74
CA GLN A 11 -2.16 -8.90 6.99
C GLN A 11 -3.10 -9.72 6.11
N GLN A 12 -4.40 -9.74 6.42
CA GLN A 12 -5.40 -10.37 5.56
C GLN A 12 -5.52 -9.68 4.19
N VAL A 13 -5.35 -8.36 4.15
CA VAL A 13 -5.43 -7.55 2.92
C VAL A 13 -4.05 -7.33 2.32
N TRP A 14 -3.04 -7.10 3.18
CA TRP A 14 -1.67 -6.79 2.82
C TRP A 14 -0.70 -7.75 3.53
N PRO A 15 -0.44 -8.92 2.95
CA PRO A 15 0.49 -9.90 3.53
C PRO A 15 1.87 -9.28 3.82
N GLY A 16 2.41 -9.59 4.99
CA GLY A 16 3.71 -9.05 5.44
C GLY A 16 3.67 -7.58 5.88
N ALA A 17 2.49 -6.94 5.98
CA ALA A 17 2.37 -5.59 6.51
C ALA A 17 2.90 -5.50 7.94
N ARG A 18 3.68 -4.45 8.17
CA ARG A 18 4.20 -4.05 9.48
C ARG A 18 4.02 -2.55 9.66
N TYR A 19 3.83 -2.09 10.88
CA TYR A 19 3.52 -0.69 11.17
C TYR A 19 4.47 -0.13 12.23
N GLY A 20 4.92 1.10 12.02
CA GLY A 20 5.77 1.87 12.93
C GLY A 20 5.02 3.05 13.52
N LEU A 21 5.70 4.17 13.72
CA LEU A 21 5.06 5.40 14.17
C LEU A 21 4.47 6.15 12.96
N GLY A 22 3.23 5.85 12.62
CA GLY A 22 2.48 6.52 11.55
C GLY A 22 2.95 6.19 10.12
N ILE A 23 3.70 5.11 9.93
CA ILE A 23 4.14 4.65 8.61
C ILE A 23 4.12 3.11 8.59
N MET A 24 3.63 2.54 7.49
CA MET A 24 3.63 1.10 7.23
C MET A 24 4.81 0.69 6.34
N SER A 25 5.38 -0.49 6.56
CA SER A 25 6.27 -1.16 5.61
C SER A 25 5.60 -2.40 5.03
N ARG A 26 5.72 -2.59 3.72
CA ARG A 26 5.17 -3.75 2.99
C ARG A 26 6.23 -4.36 2.06
N PRO A 27 6.23 -5.69 1.85
CA PRO A 27 7.10 -6.33 0.87
C PRO A 27 6.69 -5.96 -0.56
N LEU A 28 7.68 -5.83 -1.43
CA LEU A 28 7.50 -5.78 -2.88
C LEU A 28 7.65 -7.18 -3.47
N THR A 29 6.91 -7.49 -4.53
CA THR A 29 7.01 -8.78 -5.23
C THR A 29 8.38 -8.98 -5.88
N CYS A 30 9.01 -7.90 -6.37
CA CYS A 30 10.36 -7.90 -6.92
C CYS A 30 11.49 -7.87 -5.85
N GLY A 31 11.14 -8.03 -4.58
CA GLY A 31 12.08 -8.03 -3.47
C GLY A 31 12.25 -6.66 -2.79
N GLY A 32 12.66 -6.71 -1.51
CA GLY A 32 12.79 -5.55 -0.66
C GLY A 32 11.47 -5.06 -0.07
N LEU A 33 11.51 -3.88 0.54
CA LEU A 33 10.38 -3.25 1.21
C LEU A 33 10.10 -1.88 0.59
N TYR A 34 8.84 -1.45 0.69
CA TYR A 34 8.46 -0.07 0.51
C TYR A 34 7.76 0.46 1.76
N TRP A 35 7.84 1.77 1.95
CA TRP A 35 7.21 2.50 3.05
C TRP A 35 6.01 3.28 2.52
N ASN A 36 4.91 3.28 3.26
CA ASN A 36 3.68 3.95 2.84
C ASN A 36 2.84 4.44 4.02
N HIS A 37 1.84 5.25 3.67
CA HIS A 37 0.65 5.47 4.47
C HIS A 37 -0.57 5.56 3.54
N GLY A 38 -1.67 4.90 3.89
CA GLY A 38 -2.94 5.05 3.19
C GLY A 38 -3.66 6.33 3.60
N GLY A 39 -4.62 6.79 2.81
CA GLY A 39 -5.50 7.87 3.21
C GLY A 39 -6.84 7.71 2.51
N ASP A 40 -7.92 7.65 3.26
CA ASP A 40 -9.26 7.43 2.70
C ASP A 40 -10.16 8.57 3.18
N ASP A 41 -10.92 9.17 2.26
CA ASP A 41 -11.87 10.23 2.57
C ASP A 41 -13.09 10.16 1.63
N TYR A 42 -14.06 11.05 1.80
CA TYR A 42 -15.24 11.13 0.95
C TYR A 42 -14.84 11.40 -0.51
N GLY A 43 -15.05 10.38 -1.33
CA GLY A 43 -14.85 10.46 -2.77
C GLY A 43 -13.50 9.97 -3.28
N TYR A 44 -12.56 9.58 -2.40
CA TYR A 44 -11.32 8.96 -2.86
C TYR A 44 -10.62 8.06 -1.84
N THR A 45 -9.75 7.20 -2.38
CA THR A 45 -8.77 6.40 -1.65
C THR A 45 -7.39 6.72 -2.21
N ALA A 46 -6.48 7.08 -1.32
CA ALA A 46 -5.08 7.40 -1.61
C ALA A 46 -4.18 6.26 -1.15
N ARG A 47 -3.31 5.80 -2.04
CA ARG A 47 -2.27 4.80 -1.76
C ARG A 47 -0.93 5.38 -2.18
N THR A 48 0.03 5.39 -1.26
CA THR A 48 1.36 5.93 -1.48
C THR A 48 2.40 4.83 -1.34
N GLY A 49 3.62 5.11 -1.77
CA GLY A 49 4.74 4.19 -1.53
C GLY A 49 6.06 4.80 -1.93
N VAL A 50 7.12 4.47 -1.19
CA VAL A 50 8.50 4.80 -1.53
C VAL A 50 9.41 3.60 -1.25
N THR A 51 10.32 3.29 -2.16
CA THR A 51 11.31 2.21 -1.99
C THR A 51 12.20 2.46 -0.78
N ALA A 52 12.75 1.40 -0.17
CA ALA A 52 13.59 1.52 1.03
C ALA A 52 14.83 2.42 0.86
N ASP A 53 15.31 2.59 -0.38
CA ASP A 53 16.41 3.47 -0.77
C ASP A 53 15.97 4.90 -1.14
N GLY A 54 14.66 5.18 -1.15
CA GLY A 54 14.10 6.50 -1.45
C GLY A 54 14.09 6.87 -2.94
N ARG A 55 14.61 6.03 -3.85
CA ARG A 55 14.83 6.41 -5.26
C ARG A 55 13.58 6.39 -6.11
N ARG A 56 12.54 5.67 -5.68
CA ARG A 56 11.30 5.53 -6.45
C ARG A 56 10.10 5.66 -5.54
N SER A 57 9.16 6.49 -5.97
CA SER A 57 7.92 6.75 -5.25
C SER A 57 6.71 6.67 -6.16
N VAL A 58 5.56 6.36 -5.58
CA VAL A 58 4.26 6.37 -6.25
C VAL A 58 3.23 7.03 -5.34
N THR A 59 2.32 7.78 -5.95
CA THR A 59 1.09 8.27 -5.32
C THR A 59 -0.07 7.96 -6.25
N LEU A 60 -1.05 7.22 -5.74
CA LEU A 60 -2.23 6.79 -6.46
C LEU A 60 -3.46 7.34 -5.75
N PHE A 61 -4.34 8.02 -6.50
CA PHE A 61 -5.67 8.42 -6.06
C PHE A 61 -6.70 7.67 -6.90
N VAL A 62 -7.63 7.00 -6.22
CA VAL A 62 -8.75 6.30 -6.84
C VAL A 62 -10.04 6.99 -6.42
N GLY A 63 -10.79 7.50 -7.40
CA GLY A 63 -12.04 8.21 -7.16
C GLY A 63 -13.23 7.28 -6.91
N GLY A 64 -14.18 7.78 -6.13
CA GLY A 64 -15.47 7.16 -5.85
C GLY A 64 -15.43 6.12 -4.74
N ARG A 65 -16.54 5.99 -4.02
CA ARG A 65 -16.72 5.02 -2.93
C ARG A 65 -17.83 4.04 -3.28
N THR A 66 -17.73 2.82 -2.76
CA THR A 66 -18.79 1.81 -2.81
C THR A 66 -19.04 1.29 -1.41
N THR A 67 -20.28 0.92 -1.10
CA THR A 67 -20.66 0.23 0.15
C THR A 67 -20.60 -1.29 0.00
N ASP A 68 -20.39 -1.79 -1.22
CA ASP A 68 -20.19 -3.20 -1.51
C ASP A 68 -18.78 -3.62 -1.07
N GLY A 69 -18.71 -4.48 -0.07
CA GLY A 69 -17.45 -4.93 0.53
C GLY A 69 -16.56 -5.72 -0.44
N GLU A 70 -17.14 -6.51 -1.34
CA GLU A 70 -16.38 -7.28 -2.32
C GLU A 70 -15.74 -6.36 -3.36
N ARG A 71 -16.51 -5.37 -3.85
CA ARG A 71 -15.98 -4.35 -4.77
C ARG A 71 -14.91 -3.49 -4.12
N MET A 72 -15.07 -3.16 -2.84
CA MET A 72 -14.06 -2.43 -2.09
C MET A 72 -12.76 -3.24 -1.97
N LEU A 73 -12.85 -4.53 -1.61
CA LEU A 73 -11.69 -5.40 -1.52
C LEU A 73 -11.00 -5.60 -2.87
N ALA A 74 -11.77 -5.79 -3.95
CA ALA A 74 -11.22 -5.91 -5.31
C ALA A 74 -10.45 -4.64 -5.73
N ARG A 75 -10.98 -3.45 -5.41
CA ARG A 75 -10.30 -2.17 -5.66
C ARG A 75 -9.00 -2.05 -4.87
N GLU A 76 -8.99 -2.43 -3.59
CA GLU A 76 -7.76 -2.42 -2.78
C GLU A 76 -6.68 -3.35 -3.31
N LYS A 77 -7.06 -4.54 -3.78
CA LYS A 77 -6.14 -5.49 -4.43
C LYS A 77 -5.54 -4.88 -5.70
N ALA A 78 -6.38 -4.35 -6.59
CA ALA A 78 -5.92 -3.71 -7.82
C ALA A 78 -5.02 -2.50 -7.56
N ALA A 79 -5.34 -1.67 -6.55
CA ALA A 79 -4.51 -0.54 -6.15
C ALA A 79 -3.16 -0.99 -5.60
N ALA A 80 -3.13 -2.05 -4.77
CA ALA A 80 -1.90 -2.64 -4.26
C ALA A 80 -1.01 -3.20 -5.38
N GLU A 81 -1.59 -3.91 -6.35
CA GLU A 81 -0.87 -4.44 -7.53
C GLU A 81 -0.31 -3.32 -8.40
N LEU A 82 -1.05 -2.22 -8.57
CA LEU A 82 -0.56 -1.06 -9.33
C LEU A 82 0.61 -0.38 -8.62
N VAL A 83 0.53 -0.19 -7.30
CA VAL A 83 1.63 0.35 -6.48
C VAL A 83 2.87 -0.55 -6.58
N ASP A 84 2.70 -1.86 -6.45
CA ASP A 84 3.80 -2.83 -6.53
C ASP A 84 4.50 -2.77 -7.90
N ARG A 85 3.75 -2.86 -9.01
CA ARG A 85 4.31 -2.72 -10.37
C ARG A 85 5.00 -1.37 -10.58
N ALA A 86 4.37 -0.30 -10.11
CA ALA A 86 4.91 1.06 -10.25
C ALA A 86 6.22 1.25 -9.48
N LEU A 87 6.45 0.53 -8.37
CA LEU A 87 7.70 0.58 -7.61
C LEU A 87 8.74 -0.44 -8.10
N CYS A 88 8.32 -1.59 -8.63
CA CYS A 88 9.21 -2.62 -9.15
C CYS A 88 9.83 -2.26 -10.51
N GLY A 89 9.14 -1.43 -11.28
CA GLY A 89 9.70 -0.78 -12.47
C GLY A 89 9.56 -1.52 -13.77
N GLY A 90 8.51 -2.33 -13.94
CA GLY A 90 8.27 -3.08 -15.17
C GLY A 90 9.27 -4.23 -15.41
N ARG A 91 9.92 -4.69 -14.33
CA ARG A 91 10.64 -5.98 -14.33
C ARG A 91 9.67 -7.14 -14.30
#